data_AF-A0A1I7DDV5-F1
#
_entry.id   AF-A0A1I7DDV5-F1
#
_cell.length_a   1.000
_cell.length_b   1.000
_cell.length_c   1.000
_cell.angle_alpha   90.00
_cell.angle_beta   90.00
_cell.angle_gamma   90.00
#
_symmetry.space_group_name_H-M   'P 1'
#
loop_
_entity.id
_entity.type
_entity.pdbx_description
1 polymer ?
#
loop_
_entity_poly.entity_id
_entity_poly.type
_entity_poly.pdbx_seq_one_letter_code
_entity_poly.pdbx_strand_id
1 'polypeptide(L)'
;MTLDPTAFAQYRRSANKATLLRLFFGVLIILACWFGLTFGVIIGAERFPAATEAGLPYADFLTTLPGILASLLSFAGIWLGVWIAVRLLHRERLGAVFGYSRRISWPGFWKGLAAVLATSLLSEVLLYALQPDVTRSSLDLSSWLLLLIPAGLLIFLQTSSEEILFRGYLLRGLAHRFRSPLVWALLPGLAFVSLHWSPSTSMMVNAAGLASIGLFTVVLTLLVYKTGNLGAAMGAHLGNNLVAFLLVSHQSAFSSLALFNGKPFEADGWTSTDMVLVTGIGLVASLLTALLLLHPRSPLKVSADSAPLQPAPEAAEASPLRP
;
A
#
# COMPACT_ATOMS: atom_id res chain seq x y z
N MET A 1 -4.38 21.60 -14.76
CA MET A 1 -3.27 20.98 -14.01
C MET A 1 -2.40 20.20 -14.98
N THR A 2 -1.21 20.70 -15.34
CA THR A 2 -0.32 20.01 -16.28
C THR A 2 0.53 18.97 -15.53
N LEU A 3 0.14 17.70 -15.63
CA LEU A 3 0.97 16.60 -15.17
C LEU A 3 2.16 16.49 -16.14
N ASP A 4 3.34 16.96 -15.73
CA ASP A 4 4.58 16.71 -16.45
C ASP A 4 4.81 15.19 -16.60
N PRO A 5 4.71 14.62 -17.82
CA PRO A 5 4.81 13.18 -18.03
C PRO A 5 6.26 12.68 -17.97
N THR A 6 7.25 13.57 -17.83
CA THR A 6 8.66 13.24 -17.99
C THR A 6 9.16 12.32 -16.89
N ALA A 7 8.74 12.54 -15.64
CA ALA A 7 9.17 11.71 -14.49
C ALA A 7 8.73 10.25 -14.64
N PHE A 8 7.45 10.00 -14.92
CA PHE A 8 6.97 8.64 -15.14
C PHE A 8 7.52 8.01 -16.42
N ALA A 9 7.73 8.82 -17.47
CA ALA A 9 8.35 8.34 -18.70
C ALA A 9 9.78 7.81 -18.45
N GLN A 10 10.56 8.50 -17.61
CA GLN A 10 11.89 8.03 -17.19
C GLN A 10 11.78 6.75 -16.36
N TYR A 11 10.87 6.72 -15.38
CA TYR A 11 10.68 5.55 -14.52
C TYR A 11 10.26 4.30 -15.30
N ARG A 12 9.25 4.36 -16.18
CA ARG A 12 8.83 3.17 -16.96
C ARG A 12 9.88 2.72 -17.98
N ARG A 13 10.67 3.65 -18.54
CA ARG A 13 11.77 3.32 -19.48
C ARG A 13 12.98 2.70 -18.77
N SER A 14 13.10 2.88 -17.45
CA SER A 14 14.17 2.27 -16.67
C SER A 14 14.08 0.73 -16.58
N ALA A 15 12.92 0.14 -16.89
CA ALA A 15 12.71 -1.30 -16.83
C ALA A 15 13.53 -2.04 -17.90
N ASN A 16 14.34 -3.00 -17.45
CA ASN A 16 15.13 -3.85 -18.32
C ASN A 16 14.43 -5.19 -18.59
N LYS A 17 14.33 -5.61 -19.85
CA LYS A 17 13.82 -6.93 -20.28
C LYS A 17 12.45 -7.30 -19.70
N ALA A 18 11.56 -6.33 -19.50
CA ALA A 18 10.20 -6.56 -19.00
C ALA A 18 9.29 -7.14 -20.11
N THR A 19 9.40 -8.46 -20.37
CA THR A 19 8.48 -9.19 -21.25
C THR A 19 7.27 -9.70 -20.47
N LEU A 20 6.14 -9.95 -21.16
CA LEU A 20 4.92 -10.46 -20.51
C LEU A 20 5.15 -11.79 -19.79
N LEU A 21 5.92 -12.70 -20.40
CA LEU A 21 6.28 -13.97 -19.78
C LEU A 21 7.08 -13.77 -18.49
N ARG A 22 8.03 -12.83 -18.47
CA ARG A 22 8.81 -12.53 -17.27
C ARG A 22 7.96 -11.90 -16.17
N LEU A 23 7.01 -11.05 -16.53
CA LEU A 23 6.03 -10.50 -15.57
C LEU A 23 5.14 -11.59 -15.00
N PHE A 24 4.62 -12.47 -15.86
CA PHE A 24 3.77 -13.60 -15.44
C PHE A 24 4.52 -14.54 -14.48
N PHE A 25 5.70 -15.03 -14.85
CA PHE A 25 6.48 -15.90 -13.97
C PHE A 25 6.94 -15.19 -12.69
N GLY A 26 7.19 -13.88 -12.74
CA GLY A 26 7.51 -13.15 -11.53
C GLY A 26 6.32 -13.02 -10.58
N VAL A 27 5.09 -12.81 -11.10
CA VAL A 27 3.88 -12.88 -10.27
C VAL A 27 3.73 -14.26 -9.64
N LEU A 28 3.97 -15.35 -10.39
CA LEU A 28 3.93 -16.70 -9.83
C LEU A 28 4.95 -16.90 -8.69
N ILE A 29 6.18 -16.40 -8.85
CA ILE A 29 7.19 -16.43 -7.78
C ILE A 29 6.71 -15.63 -6.57
N ILE A 30 6.15 -14.43 -6.79
CA ILE A 30 5.66 -13.56 -5.72
C ILE A 30 4.55 -14.23 -4.94
N LEU A 31 3.56 -14.81 -5.64
CA LEU A 31 2.46 -15.54 -5.03
C LEU A 31 2.96 -16.79 -4.29
N ALA A 32 3.90 -17.54 -4.87
CA ALA A 32 4.47 -18.72 -4.20
C ALA A 32 5.21 -18.35 -2.90
N CYS A 33 5.99 -17.27 -2.89
CA CYS A 33 6.65 -16.78 -1.68
C CYS A 33 5.65 -16.25 -0.65
N TRP A 34 4.63 -15.52 -1.08
CA TRP A 34 3.59 -15.02 -0.18
C TRP A 34 2.80 -16.16 0.45
N PHE A 35 2.24 -17.08 -0.36
CA PHE A 35 1.53 -18.25 0.14
C PHE A 35 2.43 -19.13 1.01
N GLY A 36 3.68 -19.37 0.63
CA GLY A 36 4.62 -20.13 1.44
C GLY A 36 4.82 -19.53 2.83
N LEU A 37 4.95 -18.20 2.93
CA LEU A 37 5.08 -17.54 4.23
C LEU A 37 3.75 -17.53 5.00
N THR A 38 2.62 -17.34 4.32
CA THR A 38 1.28 -17.45 4.94
C THR A 38 1.05 -18.86 5.51
N PHE A 39 1.39 -19.92 4.79
CA PHE A 39 1.34 -21.30 5.29
C PHE A 39 2.26 -21.51 6.49
N GLY A 40 3.47 -20.93 6.46
CA GLY A 40 4.37 -20.95 7.62
C GLY A 40 3.76 -20.27 8.85
N VAL A 41 3.10 -19.14 8.67
CA VAL A 41 2.35 -18.44 9.74
C VAL A 41 1.19 -19.30 10.26
N ILE A 42 0.42 -19.92 9.37
CA ILE A 42 -0.70 -20.82 9.73
C ILE A 42 -0.19 -21.99 10.60
N ILE A 43 0.83 -22.70 10.12
CA ILE A 43 1.40 -23.85 10.85
C ILE A 43 2.00 -23.39 12.18
N GLY A 44 2.67 -22.24 12.20
CA GLY A 44 3.20 -21.66 13.43
C GLY A 44 2.11 -21.31 14.45
N ALA A 45 0.96 -20.83 13.98
CA ALA A 45 -0.19 -20.51 14.82
C ALA A 45 -0.77 -21.75 15.53
N GLU A 46 -0.88 -22.88 14.83
CA GLU A 46 -1.37 -24.14 15.42
C GLU A 46 -0.45 -24.67 16.53
N ARG A 47 0.84 -24.31 16.47
CA ARG A 47 1.85 -24.68 17.47
C ARG A 47 2.00 -23.64 18.58
N PHE A 48 1.26 -22.53 18.52
CA PHE A 48 1.33 -21.47 19.51
C PHE A 48 0.53 -21.86 20.76
N PRO A 49 1.14 -21.97 21.94
CA PRO A 49 0.49 -22.54 23.13
C PRO A 49 -0.84 -21.87 23.47
N ALA A 50 -0.95 -20.55 23.33
CA ALA A 50 -2.20 -19.83 23.57
C ALA A 50 -3.34 -20.16 22.59
N ALA A 51 -3.03 -20.58 21.35
CA ALA A 51 -4.03 -21.03 20.38
C ALA A 51 -4.41 -22.50 20.62
N THR A 52 -3.42 -23.34 20.96
CA THR A 52 -3.62 -24.77 21.22
C THR A 52 -4.34 -25.03 22.55
N GLU A 53 -4.03 -24.27 23.61
CA GLU A 53 -4.68 -24.38 24.93
C GLU A 53 -6.12 -23.84 24.91
N ALA A 54 -6.41 -22.85 24.07
CA ALA A 54 -7.76 -22.30 23.92
C ALA A 54 -8.64 -23.08 22.93
N GLY A 55 -8.09 -24.07 22.21
CA GLY A 55 -8.82 -24.87 21.22
C GLY A 55 -9.45 -24.04 20.08
N LEU A 56 -8.89 -22.87 19.80
CA LEU A 56 -9.50 -21.90 18.88
C LEU A 56 -9.42 -22.38 17.42
N PRO A 57 -10.53 -22.34 16.66
CA PRO A 57 -10.48 -22.38 15.21
C PRO A 57 -9.46 -21.36 14.66
N TYR A 58 -8.73 -21.70 13.60
CA TYR A 58 -7.73 -20.81 12.99
C TYR A 58 -8.29 -19.42 12.64
N ALA A 59 -9.55 -19.36 12.19
CA ALA A 59 -10.24 -18.10 11.91
C ALA A 59 -10.29 -17.17 13.13
N ASP A 60 -10.48 -17.74 14.33
CA ASP A 60 -10.54 -16.98 15.57
C ASP A 60 -9.14 -16.53 16.00
N PHE A 61 -8.11 -17.37 15.82
CA PHE A 61 -6.71 -16.98 16.06
C PHE A 61 -6.33 -15.72 15.26
N LEU A 62 -6.73 -15.62 13.99
CA LEU A 62 -6.42 -14.46 13.15
C LEU A 62 -6.99 -13.13 13.66
N THR A 63 -8.02 -13.17 14.50
CA THR A 63 -8.60 -11.98 15.13
C THR A 63 -7.94 -11.58 16.45
N THR A 64 -7.05 -12.44 16.97
CA THR A 64 -6.24 -12.14 18.16
C THR A 64 -5.07 -11.23 17.80
N LEU A 65 -4.54 -10.47 18.77
CA LEU A 65 -3.38 -9.62 18.53
C LEU A 65 -2.17 -10.38 17.93
N PRO A 66 -1.73 -11.54 18.46
CA PRO A 66 -0.66 -12.33 17.82
C PRO A 66 -0.99 -12.76 16.39
N GLY A 67 -2.24 -13.18 16.13
CA GLY A 67 -2.68 -13.58 14.80
C GLY A 67 -2.70 -12.44 13.78
N ILE A 68 -3.11 -11.24 14.20
CA ILE A 68 -3.06 -10.03 13.37
C ILE A 68 -1.61 -9.70 13.01
N LEU A 69 -0.71 -9.68 14.00
CA LEU A 69 0.71 -9.38 13.78
C LEU A 69 1.37 -10.43 12.88
N ALA A 70 1.05 -11.71 13.06
CA ALA A 70 1.53 -12.79 12.21
C ALA A 70 0.98 -12.69 10.78
N SER A 71 -0.28 -12.28 10.62
CA SER A 71 -0.90 -12.04 9.30
C SER A 71 -0.19 -10.91 8.56
N LEU A 72 0.10 -9.79 9.24
CA LEU A 72 0.87 -8.69 8.65
C LEU A 72 2.29 -9.14 8.28
N LEU A 73 2.94 -9.97 9.10
CA LEU A 73 4.27 -10.51 8.82
C LEU A 73 4.29 -11.37 7.55
N SER A 74 3.20 -12.07 7.22
CA SER A 74 3.12 -12.89 6.00
C SER A 74 3.38 -12.10 4.71
N PHE A 75 3.15 -10.78 4.71
CA PHE A 75 3.44 -9.93 3.55
C PHE A 75 4.94 -9.80 3.24
N ALA A 76 5.84 -10.15 4.17
CA ALA A 76 7.27 -10.27 3.85
C ALA A 76 7.55 -11.26 2.70
N GLY A 77 6.66 -12.23 2.47
CA GLY A 77 6.74 -13.15 1.35
C GLY A 77 6.61 -12.44 0.00
N ILE A 78 5.81 -11.36 -0.10
CA ILE A 78 5.71 -10.54 -1.32
C ILE A 78 7.03 -9.81 -1.56
N TRP A 79 7.62 -9.19 -0.52
CA TRP A 79 8.94 -8.56 -0.63
C TRP A 79 10.02 -9.52 -1.12
N LEU A 80 10.08 -10.71 -0.51
CA LEU A 80 11.00 -11.77 -0.90
C LEU A 80 10.79 -12.16 -2.37
N GLY A 81 9.54 -12.41 -2.75
CA GLY A 81 9.17 -12.78 -4.11
C GLY A 81 9.50 -11.71 -5.14
N VAL A 82 9.27 -10.42 -4.84
CA VAL A 82 9.62 -9.31 -5.73
C VAL A 82 11.13 -9.22 -5.87
N TRP A 83 11.88 -9.37 -4.77
CA TRP A 83 13.34 -9.41 -4.82
C TRP A 83 13.85 -10.55 -5.71
N ILE A 84 13.33 -11.77 -5.56
CA ILE A 84 13.68 -12.92 -6.41
C ILE A 84 13.33 -12.63 -7.88
N ALA A 85 12.10 -12.19 -8.16
CA ALA A 85 11.63 -11.94 -9.51
C ALA A 85 12.45 -10.84 -10.22
N VAL A 86 12.71 -9.71 -9.55
CA VAL A 86 13.51 -8.61 -10.09
C VAL A 86 14.96 -9.04 -10.30
N ARG A 87 15.54 -9.79 -9.35
CA ARG A 87 16.94 -10.21 -9.41
C ARG A 87 17.19 -11.28 -10.47
N LEU A 88 16.36 -12.32 -10.51
CA LEU A 88 16.57 -13.50 -11.35
C LEU A 88 15.96 -13.33 -12.75
N LEU A 89 14.72 -12.85 -12.84
CA LEU A 89 14.04 -12.73 -14.14
C LEU A 89 14.46 -11.46 -14.87
N HIS A 90 14.46 -10.31 -14.20
CA HIS A 90 14.74 -9.01 -14.84
C HIS A 90 16.22 -8.61 -14.82
N ARG A 91 17.03 -9.29 -13.99
CA ARG A 91 18.47 -9.00 -13.81
C ARG A 91 18.73 -7.57 -13.32
N GLU A 92 17.82 -7.03 -12.52
CA GLU A 92 17.94 -5.71 -11.91
C GLU A 92 18.23 -5.83 -10.40
N ARG A 93 18.57 -4.69 -9.77
CA ARG A 93 18.58 -4.57 -8.30
C ARG A 93 17.20 -4.16 -7.83
N LEU A 94 16.83 -4.55 -6.61
CA LEU A 94 15.52 -4.21 -6.01
C LEU A 94 15.21 -2.70 -6.07
N GLY A 95 16.22 -1.84 -5.93
CA GLY A 95 16.05 -0.39 -6.08
C GLY A 95 15.36 0.04 -7.37
N ALA A 96 15.48 -0.73 -8.46
CA ALA A 96 14.88 -0.41 -9.75
C ALA A 96 13.35 -0.29 -9.73
N VAL A 97 12.67 -0.94 -8.78
CA VAL A 97 11.21 -0.83 -8.64
C VAL A 97 10.77 0.34 -7.74
N PHE A 98 11.66 0.99 -7.00
CA PHE A 98 11.28 2.11 -6.12
C PHE A 98 11.03 3.42 -6.85
N GLY A 99 11.73 3.65 -7.95
CA GLY A 99 11.63 4.89 -8.71
C GLY A 99 12.78 5.06 -9.69
N TYR A 100 12.77 6.15 -10.45
CA TYR A 100 13.82 6.45 -11.41
C TYR A 100 15.21 6.55 -10.76
N SER A 101 15.31 7.18 -9.58
CA SER A 101 16.56 7.31 -8.81
C SER A 101 17.05 6.00 -8.18
N ARG A 102 16.25 4.93 -8.29
CA ARG A 102 16.43 3.62 -7.63
C ARG A 102 16.43 3.67 -6.10
N ARG A 103 15.89 4.74 -5.52
CA ARG A 103 15.75 4.96 -4.08
C ARG A 103 14.33 5.41 -3.79
N ILE A 104 13.86 5.22 -2.55
CA ILE A 104 12.59 5.78 -2.11
C ILE A 104 12.75 7.29 -1.90
N SER A 105 11.83 8.09 -2.43
CA SER A 105 11.77 9.52 -2.12
C SER A 105 11.15 9.72 -0.74
N TRP A 106 11.98 9.82 0.30
CA TRP A 106 11.53 10.09 1.67
C TRP A 106 10.76 11.41 1.84
N PRO A 107 11.12 12.52 1.17
CA PRO A 107 10.28 13.72 1.20
C PRO A 107 8.89 13.47 0.61
N GLY A 108 8.79 12.66 -0.46
CA GLY A 108 7.51 12.23 -1.02
C GLY A 108 6.72 11.36 -0.04
N PHE A 109 7.40 10.41 0.61
CA PHE A 109 6.83 9.53 1.63
C PHE A 109 6.18 10.31 2.77
N TRP A 110 6.92 11.21 3.41
CA TRP A 110 6.39 11.98 4.55
C TRP A 110 5.25 12.92 4.14
N LYS A 111 5.30 13.51 2.93
CA LYS A 111 4.19 14.31 2.40
C LYS A 111 2.93 13.47 2.18
N GLY A 112 3.08 12.30 1.56
CA GLY A 112 1.99 11.34 1.33
C GLY A 112 1.36 10.89 2.65
N LEU A 113 2.20 10.51 3.62
CA LEU A 113 1.77 10.11 4.95
C LEU A 113 1.00 11.23 5.65
N ALA A 114 1.56 12.44 5.71
CA ALA A 114 0.92 13.56 6.38
C ALA A 114 -0.43 13.93 5.74
N ALA A 115 -0.50 13.96 4.40
CA ALA A 115 -1.75 14.27 3.69
C ALA A 115 -2.83 13.24 3.99
N VAL A 116 -2.50 11.94 3.96
CA VAL A 116 -3.50 10.89 4.17
C VAL A 116 -3.86 10.72 5.63
N LEU A 117 -2.95 10.93 6.59
CA LEU A 117 -3.32 11.00 8.00
C LEU A 117 -4.37 12.08 8.24
N ALA A 118 -4.18 13.28 7.67
CA ALA A 118 -5.15 14.37 7.80
C ALA A 118 -6.51 14.04 7.16
N THR A 119 -6.53 13.48 5.94
CA THR A 119 -7.80 13.15 5.26
C THR A 119 -8.48 11.91 5.86
N SER A 120 -7.72 10.96 6.42
CA SER A 120 -8.28 9.79 7.10
C SER A 120 -8.89 10.20 8.44
N LEU A 121 -8.23 11.05 9.22
CA LEU A 121 -8.82 11.63 10.44
C LEU A 121 -10.10 12.41 10.14
N LEU A 122 -10.13 13.20 9.07
CA LEU A 122 -11.36 13.85 8.61
C LEU A 122 -12.43 12.82 8.24
N SER A 123 -12.06 11.73 7.56
CA SER A 123 -13.00 10.66 7.20
C SER A 123 -13.59 10.01 8.44
N GLU A 124 -12.79 9.73 9.47
CA GLU A 124 -13.26 9.19 10.74
C GLU A 124 -14.22 10.14 11.46
N VAL A 125 -13.96 11.46 11.44
CA VAL A 125 -14.90 12.45 12.00
C VAL A 125 -16.24 12.43 11.27
N LEU A 126 -16.23 12.30 9.93
CA LEU A 126 -17.46 12.22 9.13
C LEU A 126 -18.18 10.88 9.32
N LEU A 127 -17.44 9.77 9.45
CA LEU A 127 -18.00 8.45 9.74
C LEU A 127 -18.64 8.42 11.13
N TYR A 128 -18.00 9.03 12.14
CA TYR A 128 -18.57 9.16 13.48
C TYR A 128 -19.87 9.99 13.47
N ALA A 129 -19.94 11.06 12.67
CA ALA A 129 -21.16 11.85 12.51
C ALA A 129 -22.29 11.05 11.84
N LEU A 130 -21.96 10.06 10.99
CA LEU A 130 -22.92 9.18 10.33
C LEU A 130 -23.36 8.02 11.23
N GLN A 131 -22.41 7.36 11.89
CA GLN A 131 -22.59 6.22 12.78
C GLN A 131 -21.76 6.45 14.05
N PRO A 132 -22.36 7.01 15.12
CA PRO A 132 -21.64 7.38 16.34
C PRO A 132 -21.27 6.19 17.24
N ASP A 133 -21.46 4.96 16.77
CA ASP A 133 -21.17 3.71 17.48
C ASP A 133 -19.67 3.41 17.50
N VAL A 134 -18.90 4.27 18.17
CA VAL A 134 -17.47 4.07 18.43
C VAL A 134 -17.27 3.71 19.89
N THR A 135 -16.64 2.56 20.12
CA THR A 135 -16.38 2.00 21.44
C THR A 135 -14.88 1.86 21.68
N ARG A 136 -14.46 1.90 22.95
CA ARG A 136 -13.06 1.65 23.33
C ARG A 136 -12.76 0.16 23.20
N SER A 137 -11.64 -0.20 22.56
CA SER A 137 -11.17 -1.59 22.49
C SER A 137 -10.76 -2.14 23.87
N SER A 138 -10.62 -3.46 23.98
CA SER A 138 -10.05 -4.12 25.17
C SER A 138 -8.56 -3.84 25.40
N LEU A 139 -7.83 -3.42 24.37
CA LEU A 139 -6.42 -3.06 24.45
C LEU A 139 -6.21 -1.76 25.25
N ASP A 140 -5.55 -1.83 26.40
CA ASP A 140 -5.29 -0.64 27.24
C ASP A 140 -4.35 0.36 26.55
N LEU A 141 -4.37 1.62 27.00
CA LEU A 141 -3.64 2.70 26.33
C LEU A 141 -2.12 2.49 26.37
N SER A 142 -1.57 1.97 27.47
CA SER A 142 -0.13 1.72 27.58
C SER A 142 0.32 0.62 26.63
N SER A 143 -0.40 -0.50 26.55
CA SER A 143 -0.12 -1.57 25.60
C SER A 143 -0.26 -1.08 24.16
N TRP A 144 -1.28 -0.27 23.87
CA TRP A 144 -1.43 0.34 22.55
C TRP A 144 -0.25 1.25 22.16
N LEU A 145 0.21 2.11 23.08
CA LEU A 145 1.38 2.97 22.86
C LEU A 145 2.66 2.15 22.61
N LEU A 146 2.85 1.05 23.33
CA LEU A 146 3.98 0.13 23.12
C LEU A 146 3.91 -0.57 21.75
N LEU A 147 2.70 -0.84 21.25
CA LEU A 147 2.48 -1.50 19.97
C LEU A 147 2.62 -0.58 18.76
N LEU A 148 2.58 0.75 18.92
CA LEU A 148 2.64 1.70 17.81
C LEU A 148 3.82 1.45 16.86
N ILE A 149 5.02 1.23 17.41
CA ILE A 149 6.22 0.99 16.61
C ILE A 149 6.21 -0.40 15.96
N PRO A 150 6.11 -1.53 16.70
CA PRO A 150 6.16 -2.85 16.07
C PRO A 150 4.98 -3.09 15.11
N ALA A 151 3.75 -2.70 15.48
CA ALA A 151 2.61 -2.82 14.59
C ALA A 151 2.74 -1.86 13.40
N GLY A 152 3.17 -0.61 13.60
CA GLY A 152 3.41 0.34 12.52
C GLY A 152 4.44 -0.15 11.49
N LEU A 153 5.50 -0.84 11.93
CA LEU A 153 6.49 -1.46 11.04
C LEU A 153 5.89 -2.63 10.23
N LEU A 154 5.03 -3.44 10.84
CA LEU A 154 4.35 -4.54 10.15
C LEU A 154 3.25 -4.04 9.19
N ILE A 155 2.54 -2.97 9.54
CA ILE A 155 1.60 -2.29 8.62
C ILE A 155 2.39 -1.66 7.47
N PHE A 156 3.55 -1.07 7.73
CA PHE A 156 4.42 -0.58 6.67
C PHE A 156 4.94 -1.72 5.79
N LEU A 157 5.33 -2.86 6.36
CA LEU A 157 5.70 -4.05 5.60
C LEU A 157 4.56 -4.48 4.67
N GLN A 158 3.33 -4.57 5.16
CA GLN A 158 2.15 -4.95 4.38
C GLN A 158 1.86 -3.94 3.26
N THR A 159 1.66 -2.66 3.60
CA THR A 159 1.36 -1.61 2.60
C THR A 159 2.47 -1.44 1.58
N SER A 160 3.74 -1.47 1.99
CA SER A 160 4.87 -1.37 1.06
C SER A 160 5.00 -2.60 0.15
N SER A 161 4.61 -3.79 0.62
CA SER A 161 4.55 -5.02 -0.18
C SER A 161 3.52 -4.90 -1.32
N GLU A 162 2.35 -4.35 -1.01
CA GLU A 162 1.33 -4.11 -2.01
C GLU A 162 1.77 -3.03 -3.00
N GLU A 163 2.33 -1.92 -2.52
CA GLU A 163 2.80 -0.85 -3.40
C GLU A 163 3.94 -1.33 -4.33
N ILE A 164 4.89 -2.12 -3.82
CA ILE A 164 5.98 -2.65 -4.65
C ILE A 164 5.50 -3.70 -5.66
N LEU A 165 4.51 -4.53 -5.32
CA LEU A 165 3.90 -5.48 -6.26
C LEU A 165 3.09 -4.76 -7.33
N PHE A 166 2.10 -3.97 -6.94
CA PHE A 166 1.13 -3.42 -7.87
C PHE A 166 1.67 -2.22 -8.64
N ARG A 167 2.34 -1.26 -7.96
CA ARG A 167 2.82 -0.03 -8.59
C ARG A 167 4.30 -0.13 -9.00
N GLY A 168 5.09 -0.89 -8.24
CA GLY A 168 6.53 -1.08 -8.51
C GLY A 168 6.85 -2.11 -9.59
N TYR A 169 6.23 -3.28 -9.52
CA TYR A 169 6.52 -4.42 -10.38
C TYR A 169 5.56 -4.49 -11.57
N LEU A 170 4.25 -4.63 -11.32
CA LEU A 170 3.23 -4.81 -12.36
C LEU A 170 3.05 -3.55 -13.21
N LEU A 171 2.73 -2.41 -12.59
CA LEU A 171 2.50 -1.15 -13.28
C LEU A 171 3.72 -0.72 -14.09
N ARG A 172 4.92 -0.70 -13.48
CA ARG A 172 6.18 -0.35 -14.18
C ARG A 172 6.44 -1.28 -15.36
N GLY A 173 6.30 -2.59 -15.17
CA GLY A 173 6.52 -3.60 -16.20
C GLY A 173 5.56 -3.48 -17.39
N LEU A 174 4.26 -3.30 -17.10
CA LEU A 174 3.24 -3.09 -18.14
C LEU A 174 3.42 -1.74 -18.84
N ALA A 175 3.78 -0.68 -18.11
CA ALA A 175 4.00 0.66 -18.66
C ALA A 175 5.24 0.72 -19.59
N HIS A 176 6.22 -0.17 -19.37
CA HIS A 176 7.34 -0.36 -20.28
C HIS A 176 6.89 -0.93 -21.63
N ARG A 177 5.92 -1.86 -21.62
CA ARG A 177 5.48 -2.61 -22.81
C ARG A 177 4.34 -1.94 -23.58
N PHE A 178 3.45 -1.27 -22.87
CA PHE A 178 2.22 -0.69 -23.42
C PHE A 178 2.16 0.82 -23.16
N ARG A 179 1.65 1.56 -24.14
CA ARG A 179 1.43 3.01 -23.99
C ARG A 179 0.12 3.33 -23.26
N SER A 180 -0.89 2.45 -23.40
CA SER A 180 -2.24 2.69 -22.88
C SER A 180 -2.32 2.57 -21.35
N PRO A 181 -2.78 3.63 -20.63
CA PRO A 181 -2.99 3.58 -19.18
C PRO A 181 -4.05 2.57 -18.75
N LEU A 182 -4.96 2.18 -19.64
CA LEU A 182 -5.90 1.10 -19.37
C LEU A 182 -5.18 -0.23 -19.10
N VAL A 183 -4.02 -0.45 -19.73
CA VAL A 183 -3.26 -1.68 -19.53
C VAL A 183 -2.35 -1.56 -18.31
N TRP A 184 -1.60 -0.47 -18.18
CA TRP A 184 -0.58 -0.39 -17.13
C TRP A 184 -1.07 0.16 -15.79
N ALA A 185 -2.18 0.90 -15.75
CA ALA A 185 -2.78 1.40 -14.51
C ALA A 185 -4.05 0.65 -14.12
N LEU A 186 -5.03 0.56 -15.04
CA LEU A 186 -6.35 0.00 -14.70
C LEU A 186 -6.27 -1.50 -14.40
N LEU A 187 -5.54 -2.30 -15.19
CA LEU A 187 -5.46 -3.75 -14.95
C LEU A 187 -4.85 -4.11 -13.58
N PRO A 188 -3.66 -3.59 -13.18
CA PRO A 188 -3.14 -3.80 -11.83
C PRO A 188 -4.05 -3.21 -10.74
N GLY A 189 -4.69 -2.07 -11.02
CA GLY A 189 -5.63 -1.43 -10.10
C GLY A 189 -6.86 -2.28 -9.82
N LEU A 190 -7.50 -2.83 -10.85
CA LEU A 190 -8.64 -3.74 -10.71
C LEU A 190 -8.26 -5.03 -9.99
N ALA A 191 -7.08 -5.59 -10.30
CA ALA A 191 -6.56 -6.75 -9.57
C ALA A 191 -6.42 -6.45 -8.07
N PHE A 192 -5.79 -5.31 -7.72
CA PHE A 192 -5.66 -4.87 -6.33
C PHE A 192 -7.02 -4.70 -5.63
N VAL A 193 -7.95 -3.98 -6.26
CA VAL A 193 -9.30 -3.76 -5.72
C VAL A 193 -10.02 -5.09 -5.50
N SER A 194 -9.96 -6.00 -6.47
CA SER A 194 -10.65 -7.30 -6.38
C SER A 194 -10.20 -8.18 -5.21
N LEU A 195 -8.96 -8.01 -4.71
CA LEU A 195 -8.47 -8.73 -3.54
C LEU A 195 -9.18 -8.34 -2.23
N HIS A 196 -9.94 -7.24 -2.23
CA HIS A 196 -10.65 -6.74 -1.05
C HIS A 196 -12.12 -7.17 -1.04
N TRP A 197 -12.57 -7.95 -2.03
CA TRP A 197 -13.90 -8.53 -2.01
C TRP A 197 -13.98 -9.62 -0.93
N SER A 198 -15.04 -9.58 -0.12
CA SER A 198 -15.30 -10.62 0.88
C SER A 198 -16.65 -11.30 0.65
N PRO A 199 -16.72 -12.65 0.62
CA PRO A 199 -17.99 -13.37 0.56
C PRO A 199 -18.81 -13.23 1.84
N SER A 200 -18.18 -12.86 2.97
CA SER A 200 -18.86 -12.69 4.25
C SER A 200 -19.54 -11.32 4.40
N THR A 201 -19.35 -10.42 3.44
CA THR A 201 -19.84 -9.05 3.49
C THR A 201 -20.96 -8.86 2.47
N SER A 202 -21.99 -8.07 2.81
CA SER A 202 -23.10 -7.82 1.89
C SER A 202 -22.61 -7.22 0.56
N MET A 203 -23.31 -7.51 -0.54
CA MET A 203 -22.94 -7.03 -1.88
C MET A 203 -22.84 -5.50 -1.93
N MET A 204 -23.72 -4.81 -1.21
CA MET A 204 -23.78 -3.35 -1.17
C MET A 204 -22.59 -2.74 -0.43
N VAL A 205 -22.21 -3.30 0.72
CA VAL A 205 -21.02 -2.87 1.47
C VAL A 205 -19.76 -3.18 0.67
N ASN A 206 -19.67 -4.36 0.04
CA ASN A 206 -18.60 -4.69 -0.90
C ASN A 206 -18.50 -3.63 -2.01
N ALA A 207 -19.61 -3.28 -2.67
CA ALA A 207 -19.60 -2.28 -3.73
C ALA A 207 -19.08 -0.91 -3.26
N ALA A 208 -19.52 -0.45 -2.08
CA ALA A 208 -19.05 0.80 -1.48
C ALA A 208 -17.55 0.77 -1.13
N GLY A 209 -17.11 -0.31 -0.47
CA GLY A 209 -15.71 -0.51 -0.10
C GLY A 209 -14.79 -0.58 -1.33
N LEU A 210 -15.15 -1.39 -2.32
CA LEU A 210 -14.40 -1.53 -3.57
C LEU A 210 -14.35 -0.22 -4.37
N ALA A 211 -15.43 0.57 -4.38
CA ALA A 211 -15.43 1.89 -5.00
C ALA A 211 -14.46 2.85 -4.30
N SER A 212 -14.47 2.89 -2.97
CA SER A 212 -13.56 3.72 -2.16
C SER A 212 -12.09 3.32 -2.38
N ILE A 213 -11.78 2.02 -2.26
CA ILE A 213 -10.43 1.46 -2.48
C ILE A 213 -9.96 1.70 -3.92
N GLY A 214 -10.86 1.55 -4.90
CA GLY A 214 -10.57 1.83 -6.30
C GLY A 214 -10.21 3.29 -6.54
N LEU A 215 -10.92 4.22 -5.90
CA LEU A 215 -10.64 5.63 -6.01
C LEU A 215 -9.31 6.02 -5.35
N PHE A 216 -9.03 5.49 -4.16
CA PHE A 216 -7.74 5.67 -3.50
C PHE A 216 -6.60 5.07 -4.35
N THR A 217 -6.81 3.90 -4.96
CA THR A 217 -5.87 3.28 -5.90
C THR A 217 -5.55 4.15 -7.11
N VAL A 218 -6.54 4.88 -7.64
CA VAL A 218 -6.32 5.88 -8.69
C VAL A 218 -5.42 7.00 -8.18
N VAL A 219 -5.66 7.52 -6.96
CA VAL A 219 -4.81 8.57 -6.36
C VAL A 219 -3.38 8.08 -6.18
N LEU A 220 -3.17 6.90 -5.60
CA LEU A 220 -1.82 6.32 -5.43
C LEU A 220 -1.10 6.13 -6.77
N THR A 221 -1.82 5.67 -7.79
CA THR A 221 -1.29 5.55 -9.15
C THR A 221 -0.91 6.90 -9.75
N LEU A 222 -1.74 7.94 -9.54
CA LEU A 222 -1.43 9.32 -9.97
C LEU A 222 -0.20 9.89 -9.26
N LEU A 223 0.01 9.55 -7.98
CA LEU A 223 1.23 9.93 -7.27
C LEU A 223 2.46 9.32 -7.94
N VAL A 224 2.46 8.02 -8.22
CA VAL A 224 3.57 7.35 -8.93
C VAL A 224 3.75 7.91 -10.35
N TYR A 225 2.65 8.23 -11.04
CA TYR A 225 2.71 8.89 -12.36
C TYR A 225 3.30 10.31 -12.27
N LYS A 226 3.02 11.06 -11.21
CA LYS A 226 3.53 12.42 -11.04
C LYS A 226 5.01 12.41 -10.63
N THR A 227 5.39 11.49 -9.75
CA THR A 227 6.72 11.48 -9.13
C THR A 227 7.71 10.60 -9.88
N GLY A 228 7.26 9.55 -10.58
CA GLY A 228 8.14 8.47 -11.05
C GLY A 228 8.76 7.66 -9.90
N ASN A 229 8.14 7.66 -8.72
CA ASN A 229 8.66 7.05 -7.49
C ASN A 229 7.54 6.61 -6.54
N LEU A 230 7.73 5.47 -5.87
CA LEU A 230 6.75 4.88 -4.96
C LEU A 230 6.60 5.62 -3.64
N GLY A 231 7.57 6.44 -3.23
CA GLY A 231 7.63 7.01 -1.88
C GLY A 231 6.33 7.68 -1.45
N ALA A 232 5.78 8.58 -2.27
CA ALA A 232 4.52 9.26 -1.95
C ALA A 232 3.33 8.31 -1.83
N ALA A 233 3.24 7.28 -2.68
CA ALA A 233 2.18 6.29 -2.60
C ALA A 233 2.32 5.38 -1.37
N MET A 234 3.54 4.95 -1.05
CA MET A 234 3.83 4.17 0.16
C MET A 234 3.48 4.92 1.44
N GLY A 235 3.83 6.20 1.54
CA GLY A 235 3.47 7.01 2.71
C GLY A 235 1.97 7.23 2.83
N ALA A 236 1.31 7.53 1.71
CA ALA A 236 -0.14 7.69 1.65
C ALA A 236 -0.88 6.41 2.08
N HIS A 237 -0.51 5.26 1.52
CA HIS A 237 -1.11 3.96 1.87
C HIS A 237 -0.87 3.62 3.34
N LEU A 238 0.36 3.80 3.85
CA LEU A 238 0.65 3.62 5.28
C LEU A 238 -0.25 4.49 6.16
N GLY A 239 -0.42 5.77 5.82
CA GLY A 239 -1.27 6.69 6.60
C GLY A 239 -2.71 6.23 6.73
N ASN A 240 -3.29 5.75 5.62
CA ASN A 240 -4.64 5.18 5.61
C ASN A 240 -4.73 3.99 6.58
N ASN A 241 -3.79 3.03 6.47
CA ASN A 241 -3.85 1.80 7.25
C ASN A 241 -3.46 2.00 8.72
N LEU A 242 -2.64 3.00 9.05
CA LEU A 242 -2.38 3.35 10.44
C LEU A 242 -3.67 3.84 11.13
N VAL A 243 -4.47 4.69 10.47
CA VAL A 243 -5.75 5.13 11.04
C VAL A 243 -6.73 3.96 11.11
N ALA A 244 -6.90 3.22 10.01
CA ALA A 244 -7.86 2.13 9.93
C ALA A 244 -7.54 0.92 10.82
N PHE A 245 -6.27 0.64 11.13
CA PHE A 245 -5.89 -0.53 11.92
C PHE A 245 -5.48 -0.21 13.36
N LEU A 246 -4.90 0.96 13.63
CA LEU A 246 -4.44 1.32 14.98
C LEU A 246 -5.38 2.28 15.70
N LEU A 247 -6.06 3.19 14.99
CA LEU A 247 -6.85 4.23 15.66
C LEU A 247 -8.32 3.84 15.80
N VAL A 248 -9.05 3.76 14.68
CA VAL A 248 -10.47 3.38 14.65
C VAL A 248 -10.62 2.26 13.62
N SER A 249 -10.88 1.03 14.09
CA SER A 249 -11.15 -0.08 13.18
C SER A 249 -12.64 -0.23 12.92
N HIS A 250 -12.99 -0.28 11.64
CA HIS A 250 -14.29 -0.70 11.14
C HIS A 250 -14.24 -2.12 10.53
N GLN A 251 -13.18 -2.87 10.81
CA GLN A 251 -13.00 -4.26 10.37
C GLN A 251 -12.84 -5.15 11.59
N SER A 252 -13.68 -6.18 11.70
CA SER A 252 -13.61 -7.11 12.84
C SER A 252 -12.23 -7.75 13.00
N ALA A 253 -11.54 -8.00 11.88
CA ALA A 253 -10.21 -8.60 11.85
C ALA A 253 -9.13 -7.78 12.58
N PHE A 254 -9.27 -6.45 12.70
CA PHE A 254 -8.29 -5.57 13.34
C PHE A 254 -8.73 -5.05 14.71
N SER A 255 -9.87 -5.51 15.22
CA SER A 255 -10.50 -4.97 16.43
C SER A 255 -9.67 -5.12 17.71
N SER A 256 -8.83 -6.17 17.78
CA SER A 256 -7.91 -6.42 18.89
C SER A 256 -6.62 -5.58 18.84
N LEU A 257 -6.35 -4.90 17.73
CA LEU A 257 -5.18 -4.05 17.52
C LEU A 257 -5.51 -2.55 17.62
N ALA A 258 -6.71 -2.15 17.17
CA ALA A 258 -7.15 -0.75 17.18
C ALA A 258 -7.42 -0.22 18.60
N LEU A 259 -7.30 1.10 18.79
CA LEU A 259 -7.62 1.79 20.05
C LEU A 259 -9.13 1.92 20.25
N PHE A 260 -9.86 2.18 19.16
CA PHE A 260 -11.30 2.29 19.13
C PHE A 260 -11.87 1.39 18.03
N ASN A 261 -13.08 0.89 18.25
CA ASN A 261 -13.81 0.08 17.30
C ASN A 261 -15.10 0.81 16.92
N GLY A 262 -15.24 1.11 15.63
CA GLY A 262 -16.50 1.57 15.06
C GLY A 262 -17.39 0.39 14.68
N LYS A 263 -18.61 0.68 14.21
CA LYS A 263 -19.48 -0.34 13.61
C LYS A 263 -18.73 -1.09 12.49
N PRO A 264 -18.57 -2.42 12.57
CA PRO A 264 -17.88 -3.18 11.54
C PRO A 264 -18.62 -3.09 10.20
N PHE A 265 -17.89 -3.01 9.09
CA PHE A 265 -18.49 -3.05 7.76
C PHE A 265 -19.07 -4.43 7.44
N GLU A 266 -18.56 -5.48 8.08
CA GLU A 266 -19.08 -6.84 7.98
C GLU A 266 -20.38 -7.05 8.78
N ALA A 267 -20.73 -6.10 9.67
CA ALA A 267 -21.94 -6.19 10.48
C ALA A 267 -23.21 -5.87 9.69
N ASP A 268 -24.33 -6.43 10.12
CA ASP A 268 -25.64 -6.12 9.56
C ASP A 268 -26.12 -4.70 9.90
N GLY A 269 -27.18 -4.27 9.21
CA GLY A 269 -27.87 -3.01 9.49
C GLY A 269 -27.24 -1.76 8.88
N TRP A 270 -26.35 -1.90 7.89
CA TRP A 270 -25.97 -0.81 7.00
C TRP A 270 -27.07 -0.58 5.97
N THR A 271 -27.61 0.64 5.89
CA THR A 271 -28.60 1.00 4.88
C THR A 271 -27.93 1.38 3.56
N SER A 272 -28.69 1.43 2.46
CA SER A 272 -28.19 1.92 1.17
C SER A 272 -27.75 3.38 1.24
N THR A 273 -28.46 4.21 2.01
CA THR A 273 -28.09 5.60 2.25
C THR A 273 -26.74 5.69 2.97
N ASP A 274 -26.52 4.87 4.00
CA ASP A 274 -25.23 4.85 4.71
C ASP A 274 -24.09 4.49 3.75
N MET A 275 -24.27 3.48 2.90
CA MET A 275 -23.22 3.05 1.97
C MET A 275 -22.93 4.09 0.89
N VAL A 276 -23.92 4.84 0.44
CA VAL A 276 -23.71 6.00 -0.45
C VAL A 276 -22.90 7.08 0.26
N LEU A 277 -23.22 7.38 1.52
CA LEU A 277 -22.50 8.38 2.31
C LEU A 277 -21.06 7.94 2.64
N VAL A 278 -20.84 6.69 3.03
CA VAL A 278 -19.49 6.12 3.23
C VAL A 278 -18.66 6.19 1.95
N THR A 279 -19.25 5.84 0.80
CA THR A 279 -18.57 6.00 -0.50
C THR A 279 -18.26 7.47 -0.79
N GLY A 280 -19.19 8.37 -0.48
CA GLY A 280 -19.01 9.81 -0.62
C GLY A 280 -17.88 10.36 0.25
N ILE A 281 -17.75 9.90 1.49
CA ILE A 281 -16.65 10.25 2.39
C ILE A 281 -15.31 9.80 1.79
N GLY A 282 -15.22 8.54 1.34
CA GLY A 282 -14.02 8.02 0.68
C GLY A 282 -13.64 8.78 -0.60
N LEU A 283 -14.65 9.20 -1.38
CA LEU A 283 -14.48 10.05 -2.56
C LEU A 283 -13.89 11.41 -2.19
N VAL A 284 -14.49 12.10 -1.22
CA VAL A 284 -14.02 13.41 -0.73
C VAL A 284 -12.59 13.30 -0.19
N ALA A 285 -12.32 12.31 0.65
CA ALA A 285 -11.00 12.09 1.22
C ALA A 285 -9.93 11.87 0.13
N SER A 286 -10.20 11.00 -0.85
CA SER A 286 -9.30 10.74 -1.97
C SER A 286 -9.05 11.98 -2.82
N LEU A 287 -10.09 12.77 -3.12
CA LEU A 287 -9.96 14.02 -3.88
C LEU A 287 -9.16 15.07 -3.10
N LEU A 288 -9.39 15.19 -1.80
CA LEU A 288 -8.61 16.08 -0.92
C LEU A 288 -7.14 15.64 -0.85
N THR A 289 -6.86 14.34 -0.74
CA THR A 289 -5.49 13.82 -0.81
C THR A 289 -4.83 14.20 -2.14
N ALA A 290 -5.54 14.03 -3.27
CA ALA A 290 -5.03 14.42 -4.58
C ALA A 290 -4.77 15.94 -4.68
N LEU A 291 -5.66 16.77 -4.14
CA LEU A 291 -5.46 18.22 -4.08
C LEU A 291 -4.25 18.60 -3.23
N LEU A 292 -4.13 18.04 -2.02
CA LEU A 292 -3.01 18.30 -1.12
C LEU A 292 -1.66 17.90 -1.73
N LEU A 293 -1.60 16.76 -2.42
CA LEU A 293 -0.32 16.24 -2.92
C LEU A 293 0.03 16.74 -4.31
N LEU A 294 -0.95 17.12 -5.12
CA LEU A 294 -0.70 17.41 -6.53
C LEU A 294 -0.94 18.89 -6.90
N HIS A 295 -1.73 19.65 -6.14
CA HIS A 295 -2.05 21.05 -6.48
C HIS A 295 -0.79 21.95 -6.42
N PRO A 296 -0.55 22.84 -7.42
CA PRO A 296 0.68 23.63 -7.50
C PRO A 296 0.99 24.52 -6.31
N ARG A 297 -0.06 25.00 -5.62
CA ARG A 297 0.05 25.91 -4.45
C ARG A 297 0.04 25.19 -3.11
N SER A 298 -0.09 23.86 -3.09
CA SER A 298 -0.14 23.12 -1.84
C SER A 298 1.26 23.02 -1.20
N PRO A 299 1.40 23.20 0.13
CA PRO A 299 2.66 22.98 0.82
C PRO A 299 3.09 21.50 0.81
N LEU A 300 2.13 20.57 0.69
CA LEU A 300 2.39 19.12 0.62
C LEU A 300 2.63 18.63 -0.81
N LYS A 301 2.73 19.53 -1.79
CA LYS A 301 2.96 19.16 -3.19
C LYS A 301 4.17 18.24 -3.33
N VAL A 302 3.97 17.10 -4.00
CA VAL A 302 5.04 16.16 -4.32
C VAL A 302 5.80 16.58 -5.57
N SER A 303 7.09 16.23 -5.61
CA SER A 303 7.99 16.57 -6.70
C SER A 303 8.40 15.34 -7.49
N ALA A 304 8.78 15.54 -8.75
CA ALA A 304 9.40 14.50 -9.56
C ALA A 304 10.66 13.95 -8.88
N ASP A 305 10.89 12.66 -9.05
CA ASP A 305 12.11 11.97 -8.65
C ASP A 305 13.25 12.34 -9.59
N SER A 306 14.39 12.70 -9.01
CA SER A 306 15.58 13.12 -9.74
C SER A 306 16.66 12.05 -9.56
N ALA A 307 17.39 11.71 -10.62
CA ALA A 307 18.53 10.80 -10.51
C ALA A 307 19.55 11.32 -9.48
N PRO A 308 20.32 10.44 -8.81
CA PRO A 308 21.52 10.87 -8.11
C PRO A 308 22.42 11.61 -9.12
N LEU A 309 22.96 12.77 -8.72
CA LEU A 309 24.02 13.44 -9.48
C LEU A 309 25.11 12.39 -9.79
N GLN A 310 25.32 12.07 -11.07
CA GLN A 310 26.54 11.36 -11.42
C GLN A 310 27.70 12.31 -11.05
N PRO A 311 28.76 11.83 -10.37
CA PRO A 311 29.96 12.63 -10.25
C PRO A 311 30.38 13.02 -11.67
N ALA A 312 30.71 14.30 -11.87
CA ALA A 312 31.22 14.77 -13.15
C ALA A 312 32.34 13.82 -13.59
N PRO A 313 32.41 13.42 -14.87
CA PRO A 313 33.55 12.66 -15.34
C PRO A 313 34.80 13.45 -14.96
N GLU A 314 35.67 12.85 -14.14
CA GLU A 314 37.02 13.35 -13.90
C GLU A 314 37.59 13.67 -15.29
N ALA A 315 37.86 14.94 -15.53
CA ALA A 315 38.52 15.37 -16.75
C ALA A 315 39.80 14.56 -16.82
N ALA A 316 39.86 13.61 -17.76
CA ALA A 316 41.07 12.85 -18.03
C ALA A 316 42.17 13.89 -18.27
N GLU A 317 43.10 14.01 -17.32
CA GLU A 317 44.29 14.82 -17.47
C GLU A 317 44.94 14.41 -18.78
N ALA A 318 44.95 15.35 -19.72
CA ALA A 318 45.68 15.22 -20.95
C ALA A 318 47.15 15.05 -20.60
N SER A 319 47.65 13.82 -20.67
CA SER A 319 49.07 13.51 -20.60
C SER A 319 49.79 14.35 -21.66
N PRO A 320 50.70 15.28 -21.29
CA PRO A 320 51.48 15.98 -22.30
C PRO A 320 52.44 14.97 -22.94
N LEU A 321 52.41 14.97 -24.26
CA LEU A 321 53.31 14.22 -25.14
C LEU A 321 54.77 14.43 -24.67
N ARG A 322 55.48 13.33 -24.41
CA ARG A 322 56.94 13.35 -24.34
C ARG A 322 57.50 13.39 -25.76
N PRO A 323 58.51 14.23 -26.06
CA PRO A 323 59.34 14.05 -27.24
C PRO A 323 60.24 12.82 -27.09
#